data_AF-A0A8T5K5Q8-F1
#
_entry.id   AF-A0A8T5K5Q8-F1
#
_cell.length_a   1.000
_cell.length_b   1.000
_cell.length_c   1.000
_cell.angle_alpha   90.00
_cell.angle_beta   90.00
_cell.angle_gamma   90.00
#
_symmetry.space_group_name_H-M   'P 1'
#
loop_
_entity.id
_entity.type
_entity.pdbx_description
1 polymer ?
#
loop_
_entity_poly.entity_id
_entity_poly.type
_entity_poly.pdbx_seq_one_letter_code
_entity_poly.pdbx_strand_id
1 'polypeptide(L)'
;MMERLFRNKKGVELTLNTVIIAILVVLVLVVLIGFLLGGTGKAKDQINELFDTSTTASSLSIAIEQCKIYCDQIEETGMNETAITTNKENLPFCSHGFKIDANGDGEILGGENSVKCTESPLFVSCPHVTC
;
A
#
# COMPACT_ATOMS: atom_id res chain seq x y z
N MET A 1 -29.43 55.62 -18.65
CA MET A 1 -28.23 55.96 -19.44
C MET A 1 -27.04 55.74 -18.51
N MET A 2 -26.40 54.57 -18.62
CA MET A 2 -25.42 54.06 -17.64
C MET A 2 -24.12 54.87 -17.64
N GLU A 3 -23.72 55.27 -16.43
CA GLU A 3 -22.42 55.83 -16.11
C GLU A 3 -21.30 54.85 -16.45
N ARG A 4 -20.40 55.26 -17.34
CA ARG A 4 -19.14 54.56 -17.56
C ARG A 4 -18.19 54.97 -16.45
N LEU A 5 -18.11 54.14 -15.41
CA LEU A 5 -16.97 54.14 -14.49
C LEU A 5 -15.71 53.90 -15.32
N PHE A 6 -14.96 54.97 -15.58
CA PHE A 6 -13.59 54.90 -16.07
C PHE A 6 -12.75 54.15 -15.04
N ARG A 7 -12.73 52.82 -15.17
CA ARG A 7 -11.88 51.93 -14.42
C ARG A 7 -10.45 52.24 -14.82
N ASN A 8 -9.81 53.05 -14.00
CA ASN A 8 -8.41 53.41 -14.03
C ASN A 8 -7.58 52.10 -14.09
N LYS A 9 -7.26 51.63 -15.31
CA LYS A 9 -6.35 50.51 -15.51
C LYS A 9 -4.96 51.05 -15.22
N LYS A 10 -4.58 51.06 -13.95
CA LYS A 10 -3.17 51.00 -13.59
C LYS A 10 -2.64 49.71 -14.19
N GLY A 11 -2.02 49.80 -15.36
CA GLY A 11 -1.17 48.73 -15.87
C GLY A 11 -0.13 48.53 -14.79
N VAL A 12 -0.22 47.42 -14.06
CA VAL A 12 0.89 46.98 -13.23
C VAL A 12 1.99 46.69 -14.23
N GLU A 13 2.96 47.58 -14.33
CA GLU A 13 4.22 47.31 -15.00
C GLU A 13 4.87 46.19 -14.21
N LEU A 14 4.52 44.95 -14.55
CA LEU A 14 5.19 43.79 -14.03
C LEU A 14 6.63 43.93 -14.49
N THR A 15 7.52 44.17 -13.53
CA THR A 15 8.96 44.15 -13.78
C THR A 15 9.26 42.85 -14.52
N LEU A 16 10.09 42.94 -15.56
CA LEU A 16 10.39 41.81 -16.47
C LEU A 16 10.76 40.53 -15.70
N ASN A 17 11.40 40.67 -14.53
CA ASN A 17 11.69 39.60 -13.58
C ASN A 17 10.44 38.85 -13.08
N THR A 18 9.34 39.55 -12.78
CA THR A 18 8.10 38.93 -12.31
C THR A 18 7.46 38.06 -13.40
N VAL A 19 7.55 38.49 -14.66
CA VAL A 19 7.06 37.69 -15.81
C VAL A 19 7.90 36.42 -15.97
N ILE A 20 9.22 36.52 -15.84
CA ILE A 20 10.12 35.35 -15.89
C ILE A 20 9.80 34.37 -14.77
N ILE A 21 9.65 34.85 -13.54
CA ILE A 21 9.34 34.01 -12.37
C ILE A 21 7.99 33.31 -12.57
N ALA A 22 6.97 34.01 -13.09
CA ALA A 22 5.66 33.44 -13.36
C ALA A 22 5.74 32.28 -14.38
N ILE A 23 6.52 32.44 -15.46
CA ILE A 23 6.71 31.38 -16.46
C ILE A 23 7.45 30.18 -15.86
N LEU A 24 8.49 30.39 -15.07
CA LEU A 24 9.23 29.32 -14.41
C LEU A 24 8.33 28.50 -13.46
N VAL A 25 7.50 29.18 -12.66
CA VAL A 25 6.55 28.50 -11.76
C VAL A 25 5.56 27.65 -12.54
N VAL A 26 5.01 28.18 -13.64
CA VAL A 26 4.08 27.42 -14.50
C VAL A 26 4.76 26.20 -15.12
N LEU A 27 6.00 26.33 -15.60
CA LEU A 27 6.76 25.19 -16.16
C LEU A 27 7.02 24.10 -15.10
N VAL A 28 7.42 24.49 -13.89
CA VAL A 28 7.61 23.53 -12.78
C VAL A 28 6.31 22.81 -12.45
N LEU A 29 5.18 23.52 -12.41
CA LEU A 29 3.87 22.95 -12.16
C LEU A 29 3.46 21.92 -13.23
N VAL A 30 3.70 22.22 -14.51
CA VAL A 30 3.41 21.30 -15.62
C VAL A 30 4.27 20.04 -15.51
N VAL A 31 5.55 20.19 -15.17
CA VAL A 31 6.46 19.05 -14.96
C VAL A 31 5.97 18.18 -13.79
N LEU A 32 5.62 18.78 -12.65
CA LEU A 32 5.10 18.05 -11.49
C LEU A 32 3.81 17.30 -11.82
N ILE A 33 2.86 17.93 -12.51
CA ILE A 33 1.61 17.28 -12.95
C ILE A 33 1.93 16.14 -13.93
N GLY A 34 2.87 16.34 -14.85
CA GLY A 34 3.33 15.30 -15.77
C GLY A 34 3.98 14.11 -15.06
N PHE A 35 4.79 14.34 -14.03
CA PHE A 35 5.36 13.29 -13.20
C PHE A 35 4.32 12.58 -12.33
N LEU A 36 3.36 13.32 -11.76
CA LEU A 36 2.29 12.74 -10.96
C LEU A 36 1.36 11.87 -11.84
N LEU A 37 0.95 12.36 -13.02
CA LEU A 37 0.08 11.62 -13.93
C LEU A 37 0.83 10.50 -14.68
N GLY A 38 2.10 10.70 -15.04
CA GLY A 38 2.91 9.72 -15.78
C GLY A 38 3.60 8.67 -14.90
N GLY A 39 3.90 9.00 -13.63
CA GLY A 39 4.63 8.13 -12.72
C GLY A 39 3.76 7.26 -11.82
N THR A 40 2.55 7.70 -11.46
CA THR A 40 1.69 6.95 -10.51
C THR A 40 0.78 5.90 -11.16
N GLY A 41 0.57 5.95 -12.49
CA GLY A 41 -0.26 4.97 -13.19
C GLY A 41 0.25 3.54 -13.07
N LYS A 42 1.58 3.33 -13.11
CA LYS A 42 2.18 1.99 -12.97
C LYS A 42 2.38 1.54 -11.52
N ALA A 43 2.51 2.49 -10.59
CA ALA A 43 2.63 2.17 -9.17
C ALA A 43 1.28 1.73 -8.58
N LYS A 44 0.16 2.30 -9.05
CA LYS A 44 -1.17 1.89 -8.58
C LYS A 44 -1.56 0.47 -9.01
N ASP A 45 -1.19 0.08 -10.23
CA ASP A 45 -1.42 -1.29 -10.70
C ASP A 45 -0.56 -2.28 -9.91
N GLN A 46 0.69 -1.94 -9.56
CA GLN A 46 1.54 -2.80 -8.71
C GLN A 46 1.08 -2.85 -7.25
N ILE A 47 0.54 -1.76 -6.68
CA ILE A 47 0.08 -1.77 -5.29
C ILE A 47 -1.25 -2.51 -5.19
N ASN A 48 -2.16 -2.37 -6.16
CA ASN A 48 -3.33 -3.24 -6.21
C ASN A 48 -2.93 -4.69 -6.53
N GLU A 49 -1.91 -4.95 -7.35
CA GLU A 49 -1.41 -6.31 -7.59
C GLU A 49 -0.77 -6.93 -6.34
N LEU A 50 -0.31 -6.13 -5.37
CA LEU A 50 0.22 -6.58 -4.07
C LEU A 50 -0.86 -6.70 -2.97
N PHE A 51 -2.07 -6.16 -3.18
CA PHE A 51 -3.19 -6.24 -2.23
C PHE A 51 -4.40 -7.07 -2.75
N ASP A 52 -4.62 -7.15 -4.07
CA ASP A 52 -5.51 -8.11 -4.74
C ASP A 52 -4.85 -9.49 -4.95
N THR A 53 -3.55 -9.66 -4.62
CA THR A 53 -2.83 -10.95 -4.49
C THR A 53 -3.31 -11.79 -3.30
N SER A 54 -4.49 -11.53 -2.77
CA SER A 54 -5.28 -12.59 -2.11
C SER A 54 -5.98 -13.51 -3.15
N THR A 55 -5.78 -13.26 -4.46
CA THR A 55 -6.19 -14.14 -5.57
C THR A 55 -5.04 -14.65 -6.45
N THR A 56 -3.90 -13.97 -6.55
CA THR A 56 -2.68 -14.53 -7.14
C THR A 56 -1.89 -15.19 -6.02
N ALA A 57 -1.68 -16.48 -6.16
CA ALA A 57 -1.07 -17.28 -5.13
C ALA A 57 0.33 -16.73 -4.78
N SER A 58 0.52 -16.36 -3.52
CA SER A 58 1.76 -15.79 -3.02
C SER A 58 2.86 -16.84 -3.08
N SER A 59 4.06 -16.43 -3.50
CA SER A 59 5.23 -17.29 -3.35
C SER A 59 5.41 -17.66 -1.87
N LEU A 60 5.83 -18.90 -1.61
CA LEU A 60 6.02 -19.44 -0.26
C LEU A 60 6.88 -18.52 0.62
N SER A 61 7.92 -17.90 0.06
CA SER A 61 8.78 -16.95 0.78
C SER A 61 8.06 -15.68 1.23
N ILE A 62 7.13 -15.15 0.43
CA ILE A 62 6.37 -13.94 0.78
C ILE A 62 5.39 -14.26 1.92
N ALA A 63 4.71 -15.41 1.84
CA ALA A 63 3.82 -15.85 2.90
C ALA A 63 4.56 -16.10 4.22
N ILE A 64 5.76 -16.68 4.20
CA ILE A 64 6.61 -16.82 5.39
C ILE A 64 6.95 -15.45 6.00
N GLU A 65 7.35 -14.49 5.17
CA GLU A 65 7.74 -13.17 5.64
C GLU A 65 6.55 -12.41 6.25
N GLN A 66 5.36 -12.53 5.65
CA GLN A 66 4.14 -11.95 6.22
C GLN A 66 3.77 -12.59 7.57
N CYS A 67 3.89 -13.91 7.70
CA CYS A 67 3.68 -14.59 8.99
C CYS A 67 4.64 -14.09 10.08
N LYS A 68 5.90 -13.80 9.74
CA LYS A 68 6.84 -13.18 10.69
C LYS A 68 6.42 -11.78 11.07
N ILE A 69 6.03 -10.95 10.10
CA ILE A 69 5.54 -9.59 10.37
C ILE A 69 4.33 -9.62 11.31
N TYR A 70 3.39 -10.55 11.12
CA TYR A 70 2.26 -10.69 12.04
C TYR A 70 2.68 -11.12 13.43
N CYS A 71 3.69 -12.00 13.53
CA CYS A 71 4.26 -12.40 14.82
C CYS A 71 4.91 -11.20 15.53
N ASP A 72 5.76 -10.46 14.83
CA ASP A 72 6.46 -9.29 15.38
C ASP A 72 5.46 -8.22 15.85
N GLN A 73 4.38 -7.99 15.10
CA GLN A 73 3.31 -7.07 15.51
C GLN A 73 2.63 -7.50 16.82
N ILE A 74 2.41 -8.80 17.00
CA ILE A 74 1.81 -9.31 18.24
C ILE A 74 2.78 -9.13 19.41
N GLU A 75 4.07 -9.39 19.19
CA GLU A 75 5.10 -9.18 20.21
C GLU A 75 5.21 -7.69 20.60
N GLU A 76 5.19 -6.78 19.62
CA GLU A 76 5.23 -5.32 19.84
C GLU A 76 4.01 -4.79 20.59
N THR A 77 2.83 -5.41 20.42
CA THR A 77 1.63 -5.00 21.18
C THR A 77 1.73 -5.30 22.67
N GLY A 78 2.68 -6.14 23.10
CA GLY A 78 2.86 -6.50 24.51
C GLY A 78 1.65 -7.24 25.10
N MET A 79 0.84 -7.89 24.26
CA MET A 79 -0.31 -8.65 24.72
C MET A 79 0.15 -9.85 25.57
N ASN A 80 -0.50 -10.04 26.72
CA ASN A 80 -0.26 -11.21 27.55
C ASN A 80 -0.70 -12.48 26.80
N GLU A 81 -0.02 -13.60 27.04
CA GLU A 81 -0.31 -14.91 26.42
C GLU A 81 -1.80 -15.30 26.53
N THR A 82 -2.44 -15.02 27.67
CA THR A 82 -3.88 -15.26 27.87
C THR A 82 -4.77 -14.44 26.93
N ALA A 83 -4.39 -13.19 26.66
CA ALA A 83 -5.13 -12.30 25.76
C ALA A 83 -4.97 -12.71 24.29
N ILE A 84 -3.79 -13.22 23.94
CA ILE A 84 -3.49 -13.79 22.62
C ILE A 84 -4.35 -15.04 22.38
N THR A 85 -4.35 -15.99 23.32
CA THR A 85 -5.12 -17.24 23.21
C THR A 85 -6.63 -16.99 23.16
N THR A 86 -7.12 -15.98 23.89
CA THR A 86 -8.55 -15.62 23.89
C THR A 86 -8.98 -14.93 22.59
N ASN A 87 -8.07 -14.17 21.94
CA ASN A 87 -8.35 -13.43 20.71
C ASN A 87 -7.75 -14.06 19.46
N LYS A 88 -7.40 -15.35 19.50
CA LYS A 88 -6.71 -16.03 18.40
C LYS A 88 -7.46 -15.93 17.06
N GLU A 89 -8.79 -15.88 17.06
CA GLU A 89 -9.59 -15.74 15.85
C GLU A 89 -9.47 -14.35 15.19
N ASN A 90 -9.14 -13.32 15.98
CA ASN A 90 -8.95 -11.95 15.51
C ASN A 90 -7.48 -11.67 15.14
N LEU A 91 -6.56 -12.56 15.50
CA LEU A 91 -5.15 -12.38 15.19
C LEU A 91 -4.87 -12.76 13.73
N PRO A 92 -4.30 -11.85 12.92
CA PRO A 92 -4.00 -12.14 11.52
C PRO A 92 -3.06 -13.34 11.38
N PHE A 93 -2.18 -13.59 12.36
CA PHE A 93 -1.30 -14.76 12.38
C PHE A 93 -2.05 -16.11 12.38
N CYS A 94 -3.20 -16.21 13.05
CA CYS A 94 -3.96 -17.46 13.19
C CYS A 94 -5.15 -17.57 12.23
N SER A 95 -5.73 -16.43 11.82
CA SER A 95 -6.94 -16.40 10.99
C SER A 95 -6.66 -16.14 9.52
N HIS A 96 -5.54 -15.48 9.19
CA HIS A 96 -5.18 -15.23 7.80
C HIS A 96 -4.65 -16.51 7.15
N GLY A 97 -5.28 -16.89 6.05
CA GLY A 97 -4.83 -18.01 5.23
C GLY A 97 -4.22 -17.49 3.94
N PHE A 98 -3.09 -18.05 3.57
CA PHE A 98 -2.36 -17.75 2.34
C PHE A 98 -2.71 -18.76 1.26
N LYS A 99 -2.99 -18.26 0.06
CA LYS A 99 -2.99 -19.11 -1.15
C LYS A 99 -1.56 -19.13 -1.65
N ILE A 100 -0.89 -20.28 -1.57
CA ILE A 100 0.51 -20.42 -1.99
C ILE A 100 0.57 -21.19 -3.30
N ASP A 101 1.22 -20.66 -4.32
CA ASP A 101 1.57 -21.39 -5.54
C ASP A 101 3.09 -21.49 -5.52
N ALA A 102 3.58 -22.68 -5.20
CA ALA A 102 5.02 -22.89 -5.00
C ALA A 102 5.77 -23.17 -6.31
N ASN A 103 5.07 -23.52 -7.38
CA ASN A 103 5.65 -23.93 -8.66
C ASN A 103 5.27 -23.03 -9.83
N GLY A 104 4.45 -22.00 -9.59
CA GLY A 104 4.03 -21.02 -10.60
C GLY A 104 3.20 -21.65 -11.71
N ASP A 105 2.53 -22.78 -11.43
CA ASP A 105 1.71 -23.50 -12.40
C ASP A 105 0.22 -23.08 -12.35
N GLY A 106 -0.12 -22.17 -11.45
CA GLY A 106 -1.49 -21.71 -11.22
C GLY A 106 -2.28 -22.62 -10.27
N GLU A 107 -1.67 -23.66 -9.71
CA GLU A 107 -2.28 -24.51 -8.69
C GLU A 107 -1.83 -24.07 -7.28
N ILE A 108 -2.80 -23.98 -6.39
CA ILE A 108 -2.55 -23.54 -5.01
C ILE A 108 -2.18 -24.76 -4.17
N LEU A 109 -1.01 -24.75 -3.54
CA LEU A 109 -0.66 -25.66 -2.44
C LEU A 109 -1.67 -25.50 -1.31
N GLY A 110 -2.39 -26.58 -0.98
CA GLY A 110 -3.55 -26.57 -0.08
C GLY A 110 -4.90 -26.71 -0.81
N GLY A 111 -4.90 -26.70 -2.15
CA GLY A 111 -6.10 -26.80 -2.98
C GLY A 111 -6.95 -25.52 -2.89
N GLU A 112 -8.26 -25.68 -2.71
CA GLU A 112 -9.17 -24.53 -2.47
C GLU A 112 -8.98 -23.90 -1.08
N ASN A 113 -8.26 -24.57 -0.18
CA ASN A 113 -8.07 -24.13 1.20
C ASN A 113 -6.80 -23.28 1.30
N SER A 114 -6.92 -22.15 1.99
CA SER A 114 -5.80 -21.28 2.30
C SER A 114 -4.96 -21.87 3.43
N VAL A 115 -3.64 -21.85 3.28
CA VAL A 115 -2.68 -22.39 4.25
C VAL A 115 -2.41 -21.34 5.33
N LYS A 116 -2.52 -21.72 6.61
CA LYS A 116 -2.21 -20.83 7.73
C LYS A 116 -0.72 -20.79 8.05
N CYS A 117 -0.30 -19.76 8.79
CA CYS A 117 1.10 -19.62 9.23
C CYS A 117 1.64 -20.84 9.99
N THR A 118 0.79 -21.55 10.73
CA THR A 118 1.15 -22.73 11.53
C THR A 118 1.05 -24.05 10.76
N GLU A 119 0.62 -24.03 9.50
CA GLU A 119 0.37 -25.23 8.68
C GLU A 119 1.46 -25.41 7.61
N SER A 120 1.59 -26.65 7.11
CA SER A 120 2.47 -26.95 5.98
C SER A 120 2.00 -26.20 4.72
N PRO A 121 2.87 -25.52 3.96
CA PRO A 121 4.34 -25.58 4.02
C PRO A 121 5.01 -24.38 4.74
N LEU A 122 4.26 -23.52 5.43
CA LEU A 122 4.76 -22.29 6.07
C LEU A 122 5.50 -22.56 7.38
N PHE A 123 4.90 -23.35 8.28
CA PHE A 123 5.43 -23.74 9.60
C PHE A 123 6.18 -22.61 10.35
N VAL A 124 5.59 -21.42 10.40
CA VAL A 124 6.13 -20.30 11.17
C VAL A 124 5.66 -20.43 12.62
N SER A 125 6.61 -20.52 13.55
CA SER A 125 6.35 -20.54 14.99
C SER A 125 6.56 -19.15 15.57
N CYS A 126 5.56 -18.64 16.28
CA CYS A 126 5.63 -17.35 16.96
C CYS A 126 5.67 -17.56 18.48
N PRO A 127 6.65 -17.01 19.22
CA PRO A 127 6.71 -17.15 20.67
C PRO A 127 5.49 -16.50 21.32
N HIS A 128 4.91 -17.17 22.32
CA HIS A 128 3.71 -16.73 23.06
C HIS A 128 2.40 -16.68 22.26
N VAL A 129 2.37 -17.18 21.02
CA VAL A 129 1.16 -17.28 20.21
C VAL A 129 0.82 -18.75 19.92
N THR A 130 -0.37 -19.17 20.34
CA THR A 130 -0.90 -20.51 20.03
C THR A 130 -2.20 -20.40 19.24
N CYS A 131 -2.13 -20.91 18.01
CA CYS A 131 -3.28 -21.22 17.17
C CYS A 131 -3.54 -22.73 17.32
#